data_AF-A0A3A2Z1N4-F1
#
_entry.id   AF-A0A3A2Z1N4-F1
#
_cell.length_a   1.000
_cell.length_b   1.000
_cell.length_c   1.000
_cell.angle_alpha   90.00
_cell.angle_beta   90.00
_cell.angle_gamma   90.00
#
_symmetry.space_group_name_H-M   'P 1'
#
loop_
_entity.id
_entity.type
_entity.pdbx_description
1 polymer ?
#
loop_
_entity_poly.entity_id
_entity_poly.type
_entity_poly.pdbx_seq_one_letter_code
_entity_poly.pdbx_strand_id
1 'polypeptide(L)' 'MFPDPIRLGENVLVMCETWDPDGTPNKFNYRHEAARLMEAHAKHEIWFGLEQEYTLLGPDGWPYGWPKGGFPGPQ' A
#
# COMPACT_ATOMS: atom_id res chain seq x y z
N MET A 1 2.35 -2.30 -13.76
CA MET A 1 2.97 -0.99 -14.00
C MET A 1 1.88 0.05 -14.08
N PHE A 2 2.14 1.26 -13.62
CA PHE A 2 1.17 2.37 -13.64
C PHE A 2 1.86 3.65 -14.14
N PRO A 3 1.18 4.59 -14.80
CA PRO A 3 1.75 5.90 -15.13
C PRO A 3 2.20 6.64 -13.86
N ASP A 4 3.33 7.35 -13.90
CA ASP A 4 3.80 8.17 -12.78
C ASP A 4 3.03 9.51 -12.76
N PRO A 5 2.16 9.76 -11.75
CA PRO A 5 1.31 10.95 -11.72
C PRO A 5 2.09 12.23 -11.35
N ILE A 6 3.35 12.12 -10.91
CA ILE A 6 4.19 13.26 -10.53
C ILE A 6 5.13 13.63 -11.67
N ARG A 7 5.80 12.65 -12.27
CA ARG A 7 6.76 12.90 -13.37
C ARG A 7 6.11 13.10 -14.73
N LEU A 8 4.88 12.61 -14.92
CA LEU A 8 4.09 12.73 -16.15
C LEU A 8 4.79 12.14 -17.40
N GLY A 9 4.17 12.32 -18.58
CA GLY A 9 4.68 11.81 -19.85
C GLY A 9 4.78 10.29 -19.88
N GLU A 10 5.89 9.78 -20.40
CA GLU A 10 6.17 8.35 -20.56
C GLU A 10 6.76 7.69 -19.28
N ASN A 11 6.82 8.42 -18.16
CA ASN A 11 7.35 7.88 -16.90
C ASN A 11 6.36 6.92 -16.22
N VAL A 12 6.88 5.88 -15.57
CA VAL A 12 6.07 4.84 -14.93
C VAL A 12 6.50 4.53 -13.49
N LEU A 13 5.54 4.06 -12.69
CA LEU A 13 5.73 3.42 -11.40
C LEU A 13 5.75 1.89 -11.55
N VAL A 14 6.78 1.28 -10.98
CA VAL A 14 6.95 -0.18 -10.95
C VAL A 14 6.89 -0.65 -9.50
N MET A 15 5.81 -1.35 -9.14
CA MET A 15 5.72 -2.06 -7.87
C MET A 15 6.48 -3.38 -8.00
N CYS A 16 7.53 -3.54 -7.21
CA CYS A 16 8.39 -4.73 -7.21
C CYS A 16 8.15 -5.57 -5.96
N GLU A 17 8.56 -6.83 -6.04
CA GLU A 17 8.78 -7.67 -4.86
C GLU A 17 10.27 -7.84 -4.63
N THR A 18 10.64 -8.24 -3.41
CA THR A 18 12.05 -8.29 -2.98
C THR A 18 12.50 -9.74 -2.81
N TRP A 19 13.70 -10.03 -3.29
CA TRP A 19 14.33 -11.34 -3.25
C TRP A 19 15.71 -11.23 -2.61
N ASP A 20 16.09 -12.24 -1.85
CA ASP A 20 17.45 -12.37 -1.34
C ASP A 20 18.38 -12.84 -2.48
N PRO A 21 19.71 -12.63 -2.39
CA PRO A 21 20.64 -12.96 -3.47
C PRO A 21 20.69 -14.45 -3.85
N ASP A 22 20.25 -15.33 -2.94
CA ASP A 22 20.13 -16.77 -3.18
C ASP A 22 18.87 -17.15 -3.99
N GLY A 23 18.05 -16.17 -4.35
CA GLY A 23 16.82 -16.36 -5.10
C GLY A 23 15.64 -16.79 -4.23
N THR A 24 15.75 -16.74 -2.90
CA THR A 24 14.60 -16.94 -2.01
C THR A 24 13.81 -15.63 -1.83
N PRO A 25 12.48 -15.69 -1.64
CA PRO A 25 11.71 -14.48 -1.33
C PRO A 25 12.24 -13.88 -0.04
N ASN A 26 12.52 -12.57 -0.04
CA ASN A 26 12.97 -11.90 1.16
C ASN A 26 11.96 -12.12 2.31
N LYS A 27 12.42 -12.11 3.56
CA LYS A 27 11.58 -12.30 4.76
C LYS A 27 10.27 -11.49 4.78
N PHE A 28 10.23 -10.31 4.15
CA PHE A 28 9.05 -9.45 4.09
C PHE A 28 8.34 -9.46 2.72
N ASN A 29 8.72 -10.36 1.81
CA ASN A 29 8.03 -10.57 0.54
C ASN A 29 6.82 -11.50 0.72
N TYR A 30 5.70 -10.92 1.15
CA TYR A 30 4.43 -11.65 1.28
C TYR A 30 3.68 -11.79 -0.06
N ARG A 31 4.11 -11.07 -1.10
CA ARG A 31 3.52 -11.14 -2.44
C ARG A 31 3.75 -12.53 -3.05
N HIS A 32 4.93 -13.11 -2.88
CA HIS A 32 5.28 -14.38 -3.49
C HIS A 32 4.29 -15.51 -3.12
N GLU A 33 4.03 -15.70 -1.82
CA GLU A 33 3.09 -16.72 -1.35
C GLU A 33 1.64 -16.38 -1.72
N ALA A 34 1.25 -15.11 -1.65
CA ALA A 34 -0.07 -14.68 -2.10
C ALA A 34 -0.30 -15.00 -3.58
N ALA A 35 0.70 -14.79 -4.45
CA ALA A 35 0.61 -15.10 -5.87
C ALA A 35 0.39 -16.60 -6.12
N ARG A 36 1.11 -17.47 -5.39
CA ARG A 36 0.95 -18.93 -5.49
C ARG A 36 -0.46 -19.39 -5.14
N LEU A 37 -1.06 -18.82 -4.10
CA LEU A 37 -2.45 -19.12 -3.72
C LEU A 37 -3.45 -18.61 -4.75
N MET A 38 -3.28 -17.38 -5.24
CA MET A 38 -4.16 -16.81 -6.26
C MET A 38 -4.12 -17.62 -7.57
N GLU A 39 -2.94 -18.11 -7.96
CA GLU A 39 -2.79 -18.99 -9.12
C GLU A 39 -3.48 -20.35 -8.92
N ALA A 40 -3.24 -21.00 -7.78
CA ALA A 40 -3.85 -22.29 -7.44
C ALA A 40 -5.40 -22.24 -7.42
N HIS A 41 -5.97 -21.06 -7.13
CA HIS A 41 -7.41 -20.84 -7.00
C HIS A 41 -7.99 -19.91 -8.09
N ALA A 42 -7.30 -19.71 -9.21
CA ALA A 42 -7.68 -18.76 -10.26
C ALA A 42 -9.11 -18.96 -10.79
N LYS A 43 -9.61 -20.20 -10.82
CA LYS A 43 -10.98 -20.55 -11.27
C LYS A 43 -12.11 -19.89 -10.46
N HIS A 44 -11.81 -19.39 -9.26
CA HIS A 44 -12.81 -18.80 -8.38
C HIS A 44 -13.00 -17.29 -8.59
N GLU A 45 -12.10 -16.64 -9.35
CA GLU A 45 -12.17 -15.21 -9.66
C GLU A 45 -12.45 -14.36 -8.42
N ILE A 46 -11.66 -14.56 -7.36
CA ILE A 46 -11.91 -13.97 -6.03
C ILE A 46 -11.79 -12.45 -6.08
N TRP A 47 -12.79 -11.75 -5.51
CA TRP A 47 -12.79 -10.29 -5.39
C TRP A 47 -12.53 -9.86 -3.96
N PHE A 48 -11.80 -8.75 -3.81
CA PHE A 48 -11.49 -8.13 -2.52
C PHE A 48 -11.94 -6.67 -2.53
N GLY A 49 -12.56 -6.23 -1.45
CA GLY A 49 -12.79 -4.82 -1.13
C GLY A 49 -12.03 -4.48 0.15
N LEU A 50 -11.14 -3.49 0.09
CA LEU A 50 -10.35 -3.03 1.22
C LEU A 50 -10.68 -1.57 1.49
N GLU A 51 -11.01 -1.26 2.75
CA GLU A 51 -11.32 0.10 3.20
C GLU A 51 -10.09 0.68 3.90
N GLN A 52 -9.31 1.47 3.16
CA GLN A 52 -8.11 2.10 3.69
C GLN A 52 -8.45 3.43 4.39
N GLU A 53 -8.58 3.38 5.71
CA GLU A 53 -8.61 4.60 6.53
C GLU A 53 -7.18 5.14 6.78
N TYR A 54 -7.06 6.45 6.90
CA TYR A 54 -5.82 7.12 7.30
C TYR A 54 -6.13 8.46 7.99
N THR A 55 -5.24 8.91 8.87
CA THR A 55 -5.34 10.23 9.51
C THR A 55 -4.17 11.09 9.06
N LEU A 56 -4.46 12.30 8.58
CA LEU A 56 -3.42 13.27 8.27
C LEU A 56 -2.87 13.87 9.55
N LEU A 57 -1.55 13.86 9.70
CA LEU A 57 -0.83 14.51 10.80
C LEU A 57 -0.03 15.69 10.25
N GLY A 58 0.10 16.74 11.07
CA GLY A 58 1.07 17.80 10.83
C GLY A 58 2.51 17.32 11.00
N PRO A 59 3.51 18.15 10.66
CA PRO A 59 4.92 17.82 10.87
C PRO A 59 5.30 17.52 12.32
N ASP A 60 4.47 17.95 13.27
CA ASP A 60 4.63 17.70 14.70
C ASP A 60 3.90 16.44 15.20
N GLY A 61 3.34 15.64 14.28
CA GLY A 61 2.63 14.40 14.62
C GLY A 61 1.23 14.61 15.19
N TRP A 62 0.72 15.84 15.23
CA TRP A 62 -0.63 16.15 15.71
C TRP A 62 -1.65 16.01 14.58
N PRO A 63 -2.89 15.55 14.86
CA PRO A 63 -3.94 15.51 13.83
C PRO A 63 -4.10 16.86 13.12
N TYR A 64 -4.03 16.81 11.79
CA TYR A 64 -4.06 18.01 10.97
C TYR A 64 -5.41 18.73 11.15
N GLY A 65 -5.37 20.02 11.45
CA GLY A 65 -6.57 20.85 11.69
C GLY A 65 -7.15 20.80 13.10
N TRP A 66 -6.64 19.94 14.00
CA TRP A 66 -7.10 19.92 15.39
C TRP A 66 -6.51 21.07 16.21
N PRO A 67 -7.27 21.63 17.17
CA PRO A 67 -6.70 22.56 18.15
C PRO A 67 -5.62 21.85 18.97
N LYS A 68 -4.51 22.54 19.25
CA LYS A 68 -3.39 21.97 20.00
C LYS A 68 -3.82 21.65 21.43
N GLY A 69 -3.55 20.42 21.87
CA GLY A 69 -3.91 19.96 23.21
C GLY A 69 -5.42 19.78 23.44
N GLY A 70 -6.23 19.81 22.38
CA GLY A 70 -7.68 19.64 22.47
C GLY A 70 -8.23 18.73 21.37
N PHE A 71 -9.55 18.73 21.23
CA PHE A 71 -10.29 17.95 20.23
C PHE A 71 -11.09 18.92 19.34
N PRO A 72 -11.42 18.55 18.10
CA PRO A 72 -12.41 19.27 17.30
C PRO A 72 -13.80 19.15 17.96
N GLY A 73 -14.79 19.81 17.37
CA GLY A 73 -16.19 19.56 17.74
C GLY A 73 -16.57 18.08 17.59
N PRO A 74 -17.66 17.64 18.22
CA PRO A 74 -18.11 16.26 18.16
C PRO A 74 -18.34 15.78 16.71
N GLN A 75 -18.09 14.48 16.51
CA GLN A 75 -18.21 13.75 15.24
C GLN A 75 -19.65 13.39 14.92
#